data_AF-A0A418AJV5-F1
#
_entry.id   AF-A0A418AJV5-F1
#
_cell.length_a   1.000
_cell.length_b   1.000
_cell.length_c   1.000
_cell.angle_alpha   90.00
_cell.angle_beta   90.00
_cell.angle_gamma   90.00
#
_symmetry.space_group_name_H-M   'P 1'
#
loop_
_entity.id
_entity.type
_entity.pdbx_description
1 polymer ?
#
loop_
_entity_poly.entity_id
_entity_poly.type
_entity_poly.pdbx_seq_one_letter_code
_entity_poly.pdbx_strand_id
1 'polypeptide(L)'
;MMCVANVFLRNDVDNFADVPNLISLQYLHEPELLHAVCNRYEQHAIYTYVGEILLSFNPFQRLDLYTPAHIEAYAAAAAVMKAPDDTALPPHVFAIAAVAYQSLCDEHKNQSILVSGESGAGKTENTKLLMQYLTTVGATTTTTASPTSTVHPPSSRRQRARGTQSTASSHDIQTQILQTNPILEAFGNARTVRNDNSSRFGKFIELQFGDHHKI
;
A
#
# COMPACT_ATOMS: atom_id res chain seq x y z
N MET A 1 -45.83 -21.66 -14.85
CA MET A 1 -44.92 -20.54 -15.16
C MET A 1 -44.16 -20.21 -13.89
N MET A 2 -43.05 -20.92 -13.61
CA MET A 2 -42.23 -20.65 -12.44
C MET A 2 -41.42 -19.39 -12.70
N CYS A 3 -41.55 -18.36 -11.84
CA CYS A 3 -40.71 -17.17 -11.90
C CYS A 3 -39.25 -17.56 -11.77
N VAL A 4 -38.47 -17.29 -12.82
CA VAL A 4 -37.02 -17.53 -12.92
C VAL A 4 -36.26 -16.43 -12.15
N ALA A 5 -36.63 -16.18 -10.88
CA ALA A 5 -36.12 -15.03 -10.13
C ALA A 5 -34.65 -15.15 -9.70
N ASN A 6 -33.99 -16.30 -9.93
CA ASN A 6 -32.65 -16.62 -9.42
C ASN A 6 -31.65 -17.07 -10.51
N VAL A 7 -31.89 -16.75 -11.78
CA VAL A 7 -30.91 -17.01 -12.87
C VAL A 7 -30.30 -15.69 -13.30
N PHE A 8 -29.00 -15.56 -13.12
CA PHE A 8 -28.24 -14.38 -13.49
C PHE A 8 -27.33 -14.67 -14.69
N LEU A 9 -27.11 -13.66 -15.54
CA LEU A 9 -26.23 -13.77 -16.71
C LEU A 9 -24.76 -13.83 -16.26
N ARG A 10 -23.99 -14.78 -16.79
CA ARG A 10 -22.56 -14.92 -16.49
C ARG A 10 -21.72 -14.11 -17.47
N ASN A 11 -20.61 -13.50 -17.05
CA ASN A 11 -19.65 -12.94 -18.00
C ASN A 11 -18.92 -14.06 -18.75
N ASP A 12 -18.51 -13.77 -19.97
CA ASP A 12 -17.69 -14.68 -20.78
C ASP A 12 -16.21 -14.57 -20.39
N VAL A 13 -15.93 -14.89 -19.12
CA VAL A 13 -14.60 -14.86 -18.51
C VAL A 13 -14.40 -16.17 -17.74
N ASP A 14 -13.35 -16.90 -18.09
CA ASP A 14 -12.97 -18.15 -17.42
C ASP A 14 -11.93 -17.92 -16.33
N ASN A 15 -11.02 -16.96 -16.54
CA ASN A 15 -9.98 -16.58 -15.58
C ASN A 15 -10.12 -15.11 -15.17
N PHE A 16 -10.53 -14.86 -13.93
CA PHE A 16 -10.66 -13.50 -13.40
C PHE A 16 -9.34 -12.94 -12.87
N ALA A 17 -8.24 -13.70 -12.82
CA ALA A 17 -6.91 -13.16 -12.45
C ALA A 17 -6.45 -12.05 -13.40
N ASP A 18 -6.84 -12.15 -14.67
CA ASP A 18 -6.55 -11.17 -15.72
C ASP A 18 -7.55 -9.99 -15.75
N VAL A 19 -8.52 -9.98 -14.84
CA VAL A 19 -9.50 -8.89 -14.67
C VAL A 19 -9.18 -8.12 -13.38
N PRO A 20 -8.28 -7.12 -13.44
CA PRO A 20 -7.81 -6.41 -12.25
C PRO A 20 -8.89 -5.53 -11.61
N ASN A 21 -9.84 -5.03 -12.40
CA ASN A 21 -10.91 -4.15 -11.96
C ASN A 21 -12.29 -4.71 -12.31
N LEU A 22 -13.10 -5.02 -11.30
CA LEU A 22 -14.39 -5.70 -11.51
C LEU A 22 -15.43 -4.82 -12.19
N ILE A 23 -15.32 -3.48 -12.12
CA ILE A 23 -16.28 -2.60 -12.82
C ILE A 23 -16.15 -2.66 -14.36
N SER A 24 -15.14 -3.36 -14.87
CA SER A 24 -14.99 -3.64 -16.31
C SER A 24 -15.89 -4.77 -16.81
N LEU A 25 -16.47 -5.57 -15.90
CA LEU A 25 -17.36 -6.67 -16.25
C LEU A 25 -18.71 -6.14 -16.78
N GLN A 26 -19.29 -6.87 -17.73
CA GLN A 26 -20.59 -6.53 -18.32
C GLN A 26 -21.73 -6.75 -17.30
N TYR A 27 -21.68 -7.86 -16.57
CA TYR A 27 -22.67 -8.20 -15.56
C TYR A 27 -22.08 -8.03 -14.16
N LEU A 28 -22.69 -7.14 -13.37
CA LEU A 28 -22.24 -6.73 -12.03
C LEU A 28 -23.28 -7.10 -10.97
N HIS A 29 -23.61 -8.38 -10.85
CA HIS A 29 -24.47 -8.90 -9.78
C HIS A 29 -23.64 -9.68 -8.76
N GLU A 30 -24.21 -9.85 -7.55
CA GLU A 30 -23.52 -10.45 -6.41
C GLU A 30 -22.92 -11.85 -6.70
N PRO A 31 -23.64 -12.81 -7.32
CA PRO A 31 -23.07 -14.10 -7.67
C PRO A 31 -21.80 -14.01 -8.52
N GLU A 32 -21.78 -13.10 -9.49
CA GLU A 32 -20.64 -12.92 -10.39
C GLU A 32 -19.44 -12.28 -9.68
N LEU A 33 -19.69 -11.22 -8.89
CA LEU A 33 -18.63 -10.54 -8.15
C LEU A 33 -18.00 -11.49 -7.12
N LEU A 34 -18.83 -12.30 -6.44
CA LEU A 34 -18.36 -13.35 -5.53
C LEU A 34 -17.52 -14.38 -6.29
N HIS A 35 -17.98 -14.87 -7.43
CA HIS A 35 -17.25 -15.83 -8.24
C HIS A 35 -15.89 -15.27 -8.71
N ALA A 36 -15.87 -14.04 -9.21
CA ALA A 36 -14.65 -13.37 -9.67
C ALA A 36 -13.62 -13.23 -8.54
N VAL A 37 -14.06 -12.77 -7.37
CA VAL A 37 -13.19 -12.64 -6.19
C VAL A 37 -12.66 -13.99 -5.71
N CYS A 38 -13.51 -15.02 -5.64
CA CYS A 38 -13.09 -16.37 -5.26
C CYS A 38 -12.05 -16.92 -6.25
N ASN A 39 -12.32 -16.82 -7.56
CA ASN A 39 -11.41 -17.28 -8.62
C ASN A 39 -10.05 -16.56 -8.57
N ARG A 40 -10.03 -15.25 -8.31
CA ARG A 40 -8.81 -14.46 -8.11
C ARG A 40 -8.05 -14.90 -6.85
N TYR A 41 -8.75 -15.10 -5.74
CA TYR A 41 -8.15 -15.51 -4.48
C TYR A 41 -7.50 -16.89 -4.56
N GLU A 42 -8.15 -17.85 -5.24
CA GLU A 42 -7.62 -19.19 -5.50
C GLU A 42 -6.31 -19.16 -6.30
N GLN A 43 -6.08 -18.10 -7.09
CA GLN A 43 -4.85 -17.85 -7.84
C GLN A 43 -3.86 -16.95 -7.10
N HIS A 44 -4.04 -16.78 -5.79
CA HIS A 44 -3.22 -15.91 -4.93
C HIS A 44 -3.26 -14.41 -5.29
N ALA A 45 -4.20 -13.97 -6.13
CA ALA A 45 -4.46 -12.57 -6.41
C ALA A 45 -5.38 -11.97 -5.33
N ILE A 46 -4.79 -11.61 -4.19
CA ILE A 46 -5.53 -11.15 -3.00
C ILE A 46 -6.09 -9.72 -3.09
N TYR A 47 -5.65 -8.97 -4.10
CA TYR A 47 -6.00 -7.58 -4.32
C TYR A 47 -6.81 -7.46 -5.61
N THR A 48 -7.90 -6.71 -5.57
CA THR A 48 -8.81 -6.53 -6.72
C THR A 48 -9.43 -5.14 -6.66
N TYR A 49 -9.42 -4.40 -7.77
CA TYR A 49 -10.08 -3.10 -7.84
C TYR A 49 -11.59 -3.24 -8.05
N VAL A 50 -12.32 -2.27 -7.50
CA VAL A 50 -13.73 -2.00 -7.80
C VAL A 50 -13.84 -0.48 -7.95
N GLY A 51 -13.57 0.01 -9.16
CA GLY A 51 -13.33 1.44 -9.38
C GLY A 51 -12.12 1.90 -8.57
N GLU A 52 -12.28 2.97 -7.77
CA GLU A 52 -11.22 3.50 -6.91
C GLU A 52 -11.01 2.70 -5.61
N ILE A 53 -11.92 1.76 -5.29
CA ILE A 53 -11.83 0.94 -4.08
C ILE A 53 -10.93 -0.26 -4.34
N LEU A 54 -10.02 -0.55 -3.42
CA LEU A 54 -9.24 -1.78 -3.42
C LEU A 54 -9.84 -2.80 -2.45
N LEU A 55 -10.34 -3.92 -2.98
CA LEU A 55 -10.64 -5.10 -2.20
C LEU A 55 -9.33 -5.81 -1.84
N SER A 56 -9.21 -6.19 -0.56
CA SER A 56 -8.07 -6.93 -0.03
C SER A 56 -8.58 -8.13 0.76
N PHE A 57 -8.08 -9.31 0.40
CA PHE A 57 -8.39 -10.57 1.08
C PHE A 57 -7.17 -11.02 1.88
N ASN A 58 -7.38 -11.40 3.14
CA ASN A 58 -6.28 -11.87 3.98
C ASN A 58 -5.86 -13.29 3.55
N PRO A 59 -4.63 -13.50 3.03
CA PRO A 59 -4.19 -14.80 2.56
C PRO A 59 -3.88 -15.80 3.68
N PHE A 60 -3.75 -15.36 4.94
CA PHE A 60 -3.26 -16.16 6.07
C PHE A 60 -1.90 -16.84 5.84
N GLN A 61 -1.14 -16.36 4.85
CA GLN A 61 0.21 -16.81 4.53
C GLN A 61 1.06 -15.62 4.09
N ARG A 62 2.38 -15.78 4.13
CA ARG A 62 3.30 -14.78 3.60
C ARG A 62 3.30 -14.86 2.08
N LEU A 63 3.15 -13.72 1.42
CA LEU A 63 3.25 -13.57 -0.02
C LEU A 63 4.42 -12.65 -0.35
N ASP A 64 5.10 -12.90 -1.45
CA ASP A 64 6.22 -12.10 -1.94
C ASP A 64 5.74 -10.87 -2.74
N LEU A 65 4.85 -10.08 -2.15
CA LEU A 65 4.19 -8.92 -2.79
C LEU A 65 4.63 -7.57 -2.21
N TYR A 66 5.45 -7.60 -1.15
CA TYR A 66 5.75 -6.42 -0.33
C TYR A 66 7.24 -6.10 -0.26
N THR A 67 8.00 -6.52 -1.27
CA THR A 67 9.43 -6.28 -1.34
C THR A 67 9.74 -4.83 -1.73
N PRO A 68 10.95 -4.33 -1.47
CA PRO A 68 11.37 -3.01 -1.95
C PRO A 68 11.20 -2.83 -3.46
N ALA A 69 11.42 -3.89 -4.24
CA ALA A 69 11.21 -3.86 -5.69
C ALA A 69 9.76 -3.55 -6.09
N HIS A 70 8.76 -4.00 -5.31
CA HIS A 70 7.37 -3.65 -5.54
C HIS A 70 7.13 -2.16 -5.26
N ILE A 71 7.68 -1.62 -4.16
CA ILE A 71 7.58 -0.18 -3.86
C ILE A 71 8.16 0.64 -5.00
N GLU A 72 9.35 0.29 -5.48
CA GLU A 72 10.02 0.95 -6.60
C GLU A 72 9.19 0.87 -7.89
N ALA A 73 8.61 -0.29 -8.21
CA ALA A 73 7.77 -0.46 -9.39
C ALA A 73 6.54 0.45 -9.37
N TYR A 74 5.79 0.49 -8.26
CA TYR A 74 4.63 1.37 -8.14
C TYR A 74 5.01 2.85 -8.07
N ALA A 75 6.13 3.19 -7.43
CA ALA A 75 6.64 4.57 -7.42
C ALA A 75 7.05 5.04 -8.82
N ALA A 76 7.67 4.18 -9.63
CA ALA A 76 8.02 4.49 -11.01
C ALA A 76 6.78 4.67 -11.90
N ALA A 77 5.72 3.88 -11.67
CA ALA A 77 4.46 4.02 -12.41
C ALA A 77 3.65 5.27 -11.98
N ALA A 78 3.79 5.72 -10.73
CA ALA A 78 2.96 6.77 -10.13
C ALA A 78 2.88 8.06 -10.95
N ALA A 79 3.97 8.47 -11.61
CA ALA A 79 4.05 9.72 -12.35
C ALA A 79 3.05 9.85 -13.52
N VAL A 80 2.51 8.73 -14.02
CA VAL A 80 1.53 8.69 -15.11
C VAL A 80 0.15 8.20 -14.66
N MET A 81 0.01 7.74 -13.42
CA MET A 81 -1.25 7.18 -12.91
C MET A 81 -2.20 8.27 -12.44
N LYS A 82 -3.40 8.35 -13.03
CA LYS A 82 -4.49 9.17 -12.48
C LYS A 82 -5.42 8.39 -11.55
N ALA A 83 -5.48 7.08 -11.75
CA ALA A 83 -6.27 6.16 -10.95
C ALA A 83 -5.43 4.92 -10.60
N PRO A 84 -5.80 4.13 -9.58
CA PRO A 84 -5.03 2.98 -9.15
C PRO A 84 -4.86 1.90 -10.22
N ASP A 85 -5.79 1.81 -11.17
CA ASP A 85 -5.81 0.86 -12.28
C ASP A 85 -5.23 1.42 -13.59
N ASP A 86 -4.70 2.65 -13.58
CA ASP A 86 -4.05 3.31 -14.72
C ASP A 86 -2.58 2.88 -14.89
N THR A 87 -2.33 1.59 -14.75
CA THR A 87 -1.00 0.98 -14.83
C THR A 87 -1.10 -0.48 -15.30
N ALA A 88 -0.03 -0.97 -15.92
CA ALA A 88 0.09 -2.39 -16.26
C ALA A 88 0.42 -3.26 -15.01
N LEU A 89 0.72 -2.64 -13.87
CA LEU A 89 0.95 -3.35 -12.61
C LEU A 89 -0.36 -3.91 -12.05
N PRO A 90 -0.34 -5.06 -11.37
CA PRO A 90 -1.54 -5.68 -10.83
C PRO A 90 -2.18 -4.81 -9.72
N PRO A 91 -3.42 -5.13 -9.29
CA PRO A 91 -4.01 -4.44 -8.15
C PRO A 91 -3.17 -4.59 -6.89
N HIS A 92 -2.91 -3.49 -6.20
CA HIS A 92 -2.06 -3.53 -5.01
C HIS A 92 -2.28 -2.34 -4.07
N VAL A 93 -2.01 -2.55 -2.78
CA VAL A 93 -2.10 -1.49 -1.76
C VAL A 93 -1.14 -0.33 -2.03
N PHE A 94 -0.01 -0.61 -2.68
CA PHE A 94 0.97 0.41 -3.08
C PHE A 94 0.47 1.30 -4.22
N ALA A 95 -0.40 0.83 -5.10
CA ALA A 95 -1.01 1.68 -6.12
C ALA A 95 -1.94 2.73 -5.48
N ILE A 96 -2.70 2.35 -4.46
CA ILE A 96 -3.54 3.27 -3.67
C ILE A 96 -2.68 4.33 -2.99
N ALA A 97 -1.57 3.92 -2.36
CA ALA A 97 -0.62 4.85 -1.75
C ALA A 97 0.05 5.76 -2.78
N ALA A 98 0.42 5.23 -3.95
CA ALA A 98 1.05 5.96 -5.04
C ALA A 98 0.15 7.09 -5.56
N VAL A 99 -1.09 6.75 -5.90
CA VAL A 99 -2.07 7.73 -6.40
C VAL A 99 -2.38 8.80 -5.36
N ALA A 100 -2.55 8.41 -4.08
CA ALA A 100 -2.75 9.37 -3.00
C ALA A 100 -1.54 10.30 -2.85
N TYR A 101 -0.32 9.76 -2.82
CA TYR A 101 0.89 10.57 -2.69
C TYR A 101 1.10 11.51 -3.89
N GLN A 102 0.88 11.01 -5.12
CA GLN A 102 0.99 11.81 -6.33
C GLN A 102 -0.07 12.94 -6.34
N SER A 103 -1.31 12.65 -5.95
CA SER A 103 -2.38 13.65 -5.84
C SER A 103 -2.06 14.72 -4.79
N LEU A 104 -1.44 14.33 -3.66
CA LEU A 104 -0.92 15.29 -2.67
C LEU A 104 0.13 16.22 -3.29
N CYS A 105 1.04 15.66 -4.09
CA CYS A 105 2.11 16.41 -4.74
C CYS A 105 1.62 17.36 -5.83
N ASP A 106 0.66 16.92 -6.65
CA ASP A 106 0.18 17.67 -7.81
C ASP A 106 -0.87 18.72 -7.44
N GLU A 107 -1.77 18.40 -6.51
CA GLU A 107 -2.86 19.30 -6.12
C GLU A 107 -2.54 20.19 -4.92
N HIS A 108 -1.47 19.89 -4.18
CA HIS A 108 -1.15 20.53 -2.89
C HIS A 108 -2.33 20.50 -1.91
N LYS A 109 -3.06 19.38 -1.88
CA LYS A 109 -4.19 19.14 -0.97
C LYS A 109 -3.95 17.88 -0.14
N ASN A 110 -4.47 17.93 1.08
CA ASN A 110 -4.45 16.80 2.00
C ASN A 110 -5.22 15.60 1.43
N GLN A 111 -4.65 14.41 1.59
CA GLN A 111 -5.23 13.16 1.12
C GLN A 111 -5.58 12.26 2.28
N SER A 112 -6.54 11.35 2.08
CA SER A 112 -6.97 10.40 3.10
C SER A 112 -7.16 9.01 2.49
N ILE A 113 -6.70 7.99 3.20
CA ILE A 113 -6.88 6.59 2.83
C ILE A 113 -7.65 5.91 3.97
N LEU A 114 -8.82 5.37 3.67
CA LEU A 114 -9.66 4.67 4.65
C LEU A 114 -9.49 3.15 4.49
N VAL A 115 -8.99 2.49 5.54
CA VAL A 115 -8.89 1.02 5.59
C VAL A 115 -10.00 0.48 6.48
N SER A 116 -10.95 -0.26 5.90
CA SER A 116 -12.11 -0.81 6.60
C SER A 116 -12.22 -2.33 6.44
N GLY A 117 -13.11 -2.97 7.21
CA GLY A 117 -13.34 -4.41 7.19
C GLY A 117 -13.52 -5.02 8.58
N GLU A 118 -13.96 -6.28 8.62
CA GLU A 118 -14.20 -7.01 9.87
C GLU A 118 -12.89 -7.36 10.63
N SER A 119 -13.04 -7.89 11.85
CA SER A 119 -11.91 -8.40 12.64
C SER A 119 -11.24 -9.56 11.90
N GLY A 120 -9.93 -9.46 11.67
CA GLY A 120 -9.15 -10.46 10.94
C GLY A 120 -9.02 -10.23 9.43
N ALA A 121 -9.67 -9.20 8.89
CA ALA A 121 -9.63 -8.89 7.45
C ALA A 121 -8.28 -8.34 6.94
N GLY A 122 -7.29 -8.08 7.82
CA GLY A 122 -5.97 -7.58 7.41
C GLY A 122 -5.80 -6.05 7.43
N LYS A 123 -6.73 -5.28 8.03
CA LYS A 123 -6.66 -3.81 8.12
C LYS A 123 -5.30 -3.30 8.63
N THR A 124 -4.87 -3.78 9.80
CA THR A 124 -3.64 -3.34 10.46
C THR A 124 -2.40 -3.61 9.60
N GLU A 125 -2.36 -4.75 8.92
CA GLU A 125 -1.26 -5.10 8.01
C GLU A 125 -1.25 -4.19 6.77
N ASN A 126 -2.40 -3.96 6.14
CA ASN A 126 -2.49 -3.01 5.02
C ASN A 126 -2.10 -1.58 5.46
N THR A 127 -2.47 -1.12 6.65
CA THR A 127 -2.03 0.18 7.18
C THR A 127 -0.51 0.26 7.34
N LYS A 128 0.15 -0.81 7.82
CA LYS A 128 1.63 -0.87 7.90
C LYS A 128 2.26 -0.75 6.52
N LEU A 129 1.73 -1.44 5.53
CA LEU A 129 2.21 -1.41 4.15
C LEU A 129 2.04 -0.03 3.51
N LEU A 130 0.90 0.62 3.71
CA LEU A 130 0.66 2.00 3.28
C LEU A 130 1.71 2.95 3.88
N MET A 131 1.95 2.86 5.20
CA MET A 131 2.96 3.70 5.85
C MET A 131 4.36 3.40 5.33
N GLN A 132 4.72 2.12 5.15
CA GLN A 132 6.02 1.73 4.60
C GLN A 132 6.23 2.35 3.22
N TYR A 133 5.23 2.30 2.34
CA TYR A 133 5.30 2.91 1.01
C TYR A 133 5.48 4.43 1.11
N LEU A 134 4.56 5.13 1.79
CA LEU A 134 4.53 6.59 1.87
C LEU A 134 5.80 7.17 2.50
N THR A 135 6.28 6.54 3.57
CA THR A 135 7.51 6.96 4.26
C THR A 135 8.75 6.72 3.39
N THR A 136 8.80 5.63 2.62
CA THR A 136 9.91 5.32 1.71
C THR A 136 9.96 6.32 0.55
N VAL A 137 8.85 6.47 -0.17
CA VAL A 137 8.77 7.36 -1.34
C VAL A 137 8.99 8.82 -0.93
N GLY A 138 8.34 9.27 0.14
CA GLY A 138 8.48 10.63 0.67
C GLY A 138 9.89 11.00 1.12
N ALA A 139 10.76 10.04 1.45
CA ALA A 139 12.16 10.34 1.77
C ALA A 139 13.08 10.41 0.54
N THR A 140 12.75 9.66 -0.51
CA THR A 140 13.61 9.48 -1.70
C THR A 140 13.60 10.65 -2.69
N THR A 141 12.65 11.58 -2.60
CA THR A 141 12.53 12.79 -3.46
C THR A 141 13.71 13.78 -3.35
N THR A 142 14.81 13.40 -2.68
CA THR A 142 16.03 14.21 -2.50
C THR A 142 17.12 13.97 -3.57
N THR A 143 16.97 13.06 -4.53
CA THR A 143 18.10 12.72 -5.43
C THR A 143 17.87 13.10 -6.89
N THR A 144 17.83 14.40 -7.18
CA THR A 144 18.12 14.91 -8.52
C THR A 144 19.57 15.42 -8.55
N ALA A 145 20.39 14.76 -9.37
CA ALA A 145 21.74 15.13 -9.84
C ALA A 145 22.95 14.97 -8.88
N SER A 146 23.69 13.86 -9.04
CA SER A 146 25.15 13.86 -9.36
C SER A 146 25.68 12.41 -9.55
N PRO A 147 25.86 11.91 -10.78
CA PRO A 147 26.64 10.71 -11.05
C PRO A 147 28.07 11.10 -11.42
N THR A 148 29.01 11.11 -10.48
CA THR A 148 30.44 10.96 -10.81
C THR A 148 31.20 10.39 -9.61
N SER A 149 31.22 9.07 -9.52
CA SER A 149 32.16 8.33 -8.70
C SER A 149 33.52 8.25 -9.41
N THR A 150 34.37 9.26 -9.23
CA THR A 150 35.82 9.10 -9.46
C THR A 150 36.49 8.66 -8.16
N VAL A 151 37.06 7.46 -8.23
CA VAL A 151 37.78 6.74 -7.18
C VAL A 151 39.06 7.47 -6.80
N HIS A 152 39.18 7.91 -5.54
CA HIS A 152 40.48 8.16 -4.89
C HIS A 152 40.45 7.73 -3.40
N PRO A 153 41.52 7.06 -2.90
CA PRO A 153 41.56 6.51 -1.54
C PRO A 153 42.01 7.58 -0.50
N PRO A 154 41.58 7.50 0.78
CA PRO A 154 42.01 8.44 1.80
C PRO A 154 43.29 7.98 2.51
N SER A 155 44.32 8.83 2.46
CA SER A 155 45.46 8.80 3.39
C SER A 155 45.10 9.50 4.71
N SER A 156 45.61 8.95 5.80
CA SER A 156 45.44 9.32 7.20
C SER A 156 45.75 10.79 7.56
N ARG A 157 44.79 11.48 8.20
CA ARG A 157 45.09 12.64 9.06
C ARG A 157 44.03 12.84 10.17
N ARG A 158 44.50 12.75 11.42
CA ARG A 158 43.76 13.10 12.65
C ARG A 158 43.45 14.60 12.69
N GLN A 159 42.18 14.98 12.95
CA GLN A 159 41.87 16.25 13.61
C GLN A 159 40.54 16.22 14.39
N ARG A 160 40.72 16.42 15.70
CA ARG A 160 39.85 16.89 16.80
C ARG A 160 38.36 17.19 16.53
N ALA A 161 37.55 16.55 17.38
CA ALA A 161 36.34 17.02 18.07
C ALA A 161 35.79 18.42 17.72
N ARG A 162 34.62 18.42 17.07
CA ARG A 162 33.62 19.48 17.15
C ARG A 162 32.25 18.78 17.15
N GLY A 163 31.40 19.14 18.11
CA GLY A 163 30.17 18.43 18.44
C GLY A 163 29.32 18.06 17.23
N THR A 164 29.02 16.77 17.11
CA THR A 164 28.08 16.21 16.15
C THR A 164 26.71 16.80 16.45
N GLN A 165 26.30 17.82 15.71
CA GLN A 165 24.88 18.09 15.54
C GLN A 165 24.32 16.83 14.87
N SER A 166 23.53 16.08 15.62
CA SER A 166 22.83 14.90 15.14
C SER A 166 21.90 15.34 14.02
N THR A 167 22.34 15.18 12.77
CA THR A 167 21.42 14.95 11.67
C THR A 167 20.69 13.66 12.02
N ALA A 168 19.57 13.76 12.75
CA ALA A 168 18.61 12.68 12.86
C ALA A 168 18.28 12.30 11.41
N SER A 169 18.79 11.16 10.98
CA SER A 169 18.75 10.79 9.57
C SER A 169 17.29 10.50 9.22
N SER A 170 16.83 10.81 8.01
CA SER A 170 15.45 10.49 7.58
C SER A 170 15.09 9.01 7.82
N HIS A 171 16.09 8.13 7.85
CA HIS A 171 15.98 6.72 8.21
C HIS A 171 15.50 6.49 9.66
N ASP A 172 15.83 7.38 10.60
CA ASP A 172 15.40 7.29 12.00
C ASP A 172 13.91 7.59 12.15
N ILE A 173 13.38 8.60 11.43
CA ILE A 173 11.96 8.97 11.49
C ILE A 173 11.09 7.87 10.88
N GLN A 174 11.47 7.34 9.71
CA GLN A 174 10.77 6.21 9.08
C GLN A 174 10.70 5.00 10.02
N THR A 175 11.85 4.65 10.62
CA THR A 175 11.94 3.56 11.57
C THR A 175 11.03 3.82 12.76
N GLN A 176 11.08 5.03 13.35
CA GLN A 176 10.23 5.41 14.47
C GLN A 176 8.74 5.30 14.15
N ILE A 177 8.29 5.79 12.98
CA ILE A 177 6.89 5.69 12.53
C ILE A 177 6.45 4.22 12.49
N LEU A 178 7.25 3.35 11.85
CA LEU A 178 6.93 1.93 11.74
C LEU A 178 6.96 1.21 13.11
N GLN A 179 7.88 1.59 13.99
CA GLN A 179 8.00 1.07 15.36
C GLN A 179 6.86 1.50 16.30
N THR A 180 6.05 2.51 15.93
CA THR A 180 4.85 2.83 16.71
C THR A 180 3.82 1.70 16.69
N ASN A 181 3.78 0.88 15.63
CA ASN A 181 2.78 -0.19 15.51
C ASN A 181 2.97 -1.27 16.58
N PRO A 182 4.15 -1.91 16.76
CA PRO A 182 4.34 -2.88 17.83
C PRO A 182 3.97 -2.37 19.22
N ILE A 183 4.25 -1.08 19.52
CA ILE A 183 3.90 -0.47 20.80
C ILE A 183 2.38 -0.39 20.95
N LEU A 184 1.68 0.19 19.97
CA LEU A 184 0.23 0.31 20.01
C LEU A 184 -0.48 -1.04 20.02
N GLU A 185 0.07 -2.04 19.32
CA GLU A 185 -0.45 -3.40 19.33
C GLU A 185 -0.29 -4.05 20.71
N ALA A 186 0.84 -3.86 21.39
CA ALA A 186 1.07 -4.43 22.72
C ALA A 186 0.05 -3.97 23.77
N PHE A 187 -0.48 -2.75 23.64
CA PHE A 187 -1.48 -2.20 24.58
C PHE A 187 -2.92 -2.26 24.06
N GLY A 188 -3.11 -2.21 22.75
CA GLY A 188 -4.42 -2.02 22.13
C GLY A 188 -4.95 -3.23 21.36
N ASN A 189 -4.14 -4.27 21.17
CA ASN A 189 -4.61 -5.50 20.56
C ASN A 189 -4.96 -6.55 21.61
N ALA A 190 -5.91 -7.40 21.27
CA ALA A 190 -6.28 -8.54 22.08
C ALA A 190 -6.59 -9.74 21.19
N ARG A 191 -6.40 -10.93 21.75
CA ARG A 191 -6.88 -12.17 21.14
C ARG A 191 -8.41 -12.19 21.16
N THR A 192 -8.98 -12.53 20.02
CA THR A 192 -10.43 -12.72 19.83
C THR A 192 -10.67 -14.09 19.20
N VAL A 193 -11.94 -14.51 19.11
CA VAL A 193 -12.31 -15.78 18.46
C VAL A 193 -11.88 -15.83 16.98
N ARG A 194 -11.85 -14.68 16.29
CA ARG A 194 -11.58 -14.60 14.84
C ARG A 194 -10.16 -14.14 14.47
N ASN A 195 -9.43 -13.55 15.40
CA ASN A 195 -8.12 -12.96 15.16
C ASN A 195 -7.33 -12.88 16.46
N ASP A 196 -6.13 -13.46 16.48
CA ASP A 196 -5.25 -13.50 17.65
C ASP A 196 -4.60 -12.14 17.96
N ASN A 197 -4.53 -11.24 16.99
CA ASN A 197 -3.98 -9.89 17.13
C ASN A 197 -5.01 -8.83 16.68
N SER A 198 -6.20 -8.82 17.30
CA SER A 198 -7.28 -7.93 16.90
C SER A 198 -7.16 -6.56 17.58
N SER A 199 -7.01 -5.50 16.79
CA SER A 199 -7.05 -4.13 17.29
C SER A 199 -8.42 -3.82 17.90
N ARG A 200 -8.42 -3.39 19.16
CA ARG A 200 -9.63 -3.05 19.94
C ARG A 200 -9.90 -1.55 20.00
N PHE A 201 -9.24 -0.78 19.15
CA PHE A 201 -9.34 0.68 19.05
C PHE A 201 -9.34 1.10 17.57
N GLY A 202 -9.93 2.27 17.28
CA GLY A 202 -9.79 2.93 15.99
C GLY A 202 -8.47 3.71 15.95
N LYS A 203 -7.79 3.72 14.80
CA LYS A 203 -6.51 4.40 14.61
C LYS A 203 -6.63 5.44 13.49
N PHE A 204 -6.29 6.68 13.80
CA PHE A 204 -6.06 7.73 12.82
C PHE A 204 -4.57 8.08 12.83
N ILE A 205 -3.94 8.13 11.66
CA ILE A 205 -2.52 8.45 11.49
C ILE A 205 -2.44 9.59 10.52
N GLU A 206 -1.80 10.67 10.94
CA GLU A 206 -1.50 11.82 10.09
C GLU A 206 -0.01 11.79 9.74
N LEU A 207 0.30 11.79 8.44
CA LEU A 207 1.67 11.96 7.94
C LEU A 207 1.74 13.35 7.30
N GLN A 208 2.64 14.18 7.81
CA GLN A 208 2.84 15.53 7.30
C GLN A 208 3.97 15.51 6.28
N PHE A 209 3.73 16.11 5.11
CA PHE A 209 4.73 16.30 4.07
C PHE A 209 4.98 17.80 3.92
N GLY A 210 6.25 18.22 4.00
CA GLY A 210 6.63 19.62 3.79
C GLY A 210 6.52 20.05 2.33
N ASP A 211 6.85 21.31 2.04
CA ASP A 211 6.73 21.94 0.70
C ASP A 211 7.51 21.24 -0.42
N HIS A 212 8.45 20.37 -0.08
CA HIS A 212 9.21 19.53 -1.02
C HIS A 212 8.69 18.10 -1.10
N HIS A 213 7.47 17.87 -0.61
CA HIS A 213 6.81 16.57 -0.47
C HIS A 213 7.65 15.57 0.33
N LYS A 214 8.38 16.06 1.32
CA LYS A 214 9.20 15.25 2.21
C LYS A 214 8.51 15.04 3.54
N ILE A 215 8.60 13.81 4.05
CA ILE A 215 8.13 13.45 5.39
C ILE A 215 9.06 13.99 6.49
#